data_AF-A0A5D0S320-F1
#
_entry.id   AF-A0A5D0S320-F1
#
_cell.length_a   1.000
_cell.length_b   1.000
_cell.length_c   1.000
_cell.angle_alpha   90.00
_cell.angle_beta   90.00
_cell.angle_gamma   90.00
#
_symmetry.space_group_name_H-M   'P 1'
#
loop_
_entity.id
_entity.type
_entity.pdbx_description
1 polymer ?
#
loop_
_entity_poly.entity_id
_entity_poly.type
_entity_poly.pdbx_seq_one_letter_code
_entity_poly.pdbx_strand_id
1 'polypeptide(L)'
;MKIETGELSESYCLFEAFTDGQILQIDADQYATLNDALTTVVSALEIEELFQIFAQSFLRFEKDLLDVAFEYTYTNMCGLAELEKFLSNSRNRFNVNIITLLTSFKSYVDQSDRILKYASPLTEARELNKKLGNDAFDTHFSYRVCDQLRNYAQHHALPLGGFSIGFGANFVRDDAGIVRRLNSGYGVSPWLDVTKFKSSPKMKPALHCELGDLGYKKIDMKWLVRSFAGAVYSRHAKLRERLKPKIQDAGIKIAEGYELADVAKGSEAKFLELHGGGKERSMRKDLAAKVLSDFETYASLKNADQIYVTSQIKPDAASYSGPDGLQPQ
;
A
#
# COMPACT_ATOMS: atom_id res chain seq x y z
N MET A 1 -39.33 2.23 50.52
CA MET A 1 -38.69 3.15 49.56
C MET A 1 -38.25 2.32 48.37
N LYS A 2 -39.12 2.18 47.37
CA LYS A 2 -38.79 1.48 46.13
C LYS A 2 -37.88 2.41 45.34
N ILE A 3 -36.63 2.01 45.17
CA ILE A 3 -35.75 2.64 44.19
C ILE A 3 -36.20 2.07 42.86
N GLU A 4 -37.09 2.79 42.19
CA GLU A 4 -37.34 2.59 40.77
C GLU A 4 -36.03 2.86 40.05
N THR A 5 -35.35 1.78 39.69
CA THR A 5 -34.31 1.79 38.67
C THR A 5 -35.03 2.01 37.36
N GLY A 6 -35.29 3.29 37.06
CA GLY A 6 -35.72 3.71 35.74
C GLY A 6 -34.71 3.17 34.74
N GLU A 7 -35.20 2.38 33.80
CA GLU A 7 -34.51 2.11 32.55
C GLU A 7 -34.01 3.46 32.03
N LEU A 8 -32.69 3.65 32.02
CA LEU A 8 -32.07 4.75 31.31
C LEU A 8 -32.43 4.55 29.84
N SER A 9 -33.52 5.19 29.41
CA SER A 9 -33.79 5.45 28.00
C SER A 9 -32.47 5.88 27.39
N GLU A 10 -31.88 5.07 26.50
CA GLU A 10 -30.62 5.40 25.83
C GLU A 10 -30.82 6.74 25.13
N SER A 11 -30.36 7.83 25.75
CA SER A 11 -30.51 9.16 25.18
C SER A 11 -29.43 9.33 24.13
N TYR A 12 -29.83 9.44 22.87
CA TYR A 12 -28.93 9.75 21.76
C TYR A 12 -28.82 11.27 21.60
N CYS A 13 -27.60 11.78 21.44
CA CYS A 13 -27.42 13.22 21.24
C CYS A 13 -26.21 13.56 20.37
N LEU A 14 -26.24 14.78 19.85
CA LEU A 14 -25.09 15.50 19.33
C LEU A 14 -24.60 16.45 20.41
N PHE A 15 -23.32 16.35 20.75
CA PHE A 15 -22.67 17.21 21.74
C PHE A 15 -21.62 18.07 21.06
N GLU A 16 -21.65 19.37 21.32
CA GLU A 16 -20.59 20.28 20.87
C GLU A 16 -19.49 20.38 21.94
N ALA A 17 -18.28 19.89 21.63
CA ALA A 17 -17.18 19.80 22.59
C ALA A 17 -16.44 21.16 22.78
N PHE A 18 -17.12 22.16 23.36
CA PHE A 18 -16.56 23.48 23.69
C PHE A 18 -17.13 24.04 25.02
N THR A 19 -16.57 25.15 25.53
CA THR A 19 -16.93 25.75 26.83
C THR A 19 -18.41 26.18 26.97
N ASP A 20 -19.12 26.40 25.85
CA ASP A 20 -20.57 26.67 25.80
C ASP A 20 -21.32 25.56 25.03
N GLY A 21 -20.81 24.33 25.09
CA GLY A 21 -21.30 23.18 24.34
C GLY A 21 -22.80 22.93 24.52
N GLN A 22 -23.54 22.88 23.43
CA GLN A 22 -24.95 22.51 23.45
C GLN A 22 -25.13 21.00 23.26
N ILE A 23 -26.15 20.46 23.91
CA ILE A 23 -26.60 19.08 23.72
C ILE A 23 -27.87 19.13 22.88
N LEU A 24 -27.79 18.60 21.67
CA LEU A 24 -28.95 18.40 20.80
C LEU A 24 -29.40 16.94 20.91
N GLN A 25 -30.59 16.71 21.46
CA GLN A 25 -31.19 15.37 21.46
C GLN A 25 -31.57 14.98 20.03
N ILE A 26 -31.25 13.74 19.66
CA ILE A 26 -31.60 13.14 18.37
C ILE A 26 -32.36 11.84 18.62
N ASP A 27 -33.13 11.40 17.63
CA ASP A 27 -33.79 10.10 17.72
C ASP A 27 -32.84 8.93 17.35
N ALA A 28 -33.32 7.71 17.54
CA ALA A 28 -32.57 6.49 17.29
C ALA A 28 -32.21 6.31 15.80
N ASP A 29 -33.07 6.76 14.88
CA ASP A 29 -32.85 6.62 13.43
C ASP A 29 -31.80 7.61 12.94
N GLN A 30 -31.83 8.84 13.46
CA GLN A 30 -30.79 9.87 13.26
C GLN A 30 -29.44 9.39 13.80
N TYR A 31 -29.42 8.83 15.02
CA TYR A 31 -28.20 8.27 15.59
C TYR A 31 -27.65 7.12 14.73
N ALA A 32 -28.49 6.15 14.34
CA ALA A 32 -28.09 5.03 13.52
C ALA A 32 -27.51 5.49 12.18
N THR A 33 -28.17 6.46 11.53
CA THR A 33 -27.73 7.04 10.25
C THR A 33 -26.36 7.71 10.37
N LEU A 34 -26.16 8.55 11.39
CA LEU A 34 -24.89 9.23 11.61
C LEU A 34 -23.78 8.26 12.03
N ASN A 35 -24.11 7.28 12.87
CA ASN A 35 -23.16 6.26 13.29
C ASN A 35 -22.70 5.40 12.10
N ASP A 36 -23.59 5.03 11.20
CA ASP A 36 -23.25 4.29 9.98
C ASP A 36 -22.43 5.14 9.00
N ALA A 37 -22.76 6.42 8.87
CA ALA A 37 -21.98 7.36 8.07
C ALA A 37 -20.55 7.51 8.62
N LEU A 38 -20.39 7.74 9.93
CA LEU A 38 -19.08 7.81 10.58
C LEU A 38 -18.31 6.50 10.46
N THR A 39 -18.96 5.35 10.67
CA THR A 39 -18.35 4.03 10.48
C THR A 39 -17.83 3.86 9.06
N THR A 40 -18.61 4.27 8.07
CA THR A 40 -18.24 4.20 6.64
C THR A 40 -16.99 5.01 6.34
N VAL A 41 -16.97 6.29 6.73
CA VAL A 41 -15.85 7.19 6.39
C VAL A 41 -14.59 6.81 7.17
N VAL A 42 -14.69 6.54 8.48
CA VAL A 42 -13.55 6.14 9.31
C VAL A 42 -12.95 4.82 8.83
N SER A 43 -13.79 3.82 8.51
CA SER A 43 -13.30 2.54 7.98
C SER A 43 -12.58 2.71 6.64
N ALA A 44 -13.10 3.57 5.76
CA ALA A 44 -12.45 3.85 4.49
C ALA A 44 -11.11 4.57 4.68
N LEU A 45 -11.02 5.51 5.62
CA LEU A 45 -9.77 6.18 5.97
C LEU A 45 -8.71 5.19 6.46
N GLU A 46 -9.06 4.32 7.42
CA GLU A 46 -8.12 3.33 7.97
C GLU A 46 -7.60 2.36 6.89
N ILE A 47 -8.47 1.93 5.97
CA ILE A 47 -8.08 1.09 4.81
C ILE A 47 -7.12 1.84 3.88
N GLU A 48 -7.40 3.12 3.61
CA GLU A 48 -6.56 3.97 2.78
C GLU A 48 -5.18 4.21 3.43
N GLU A 49 -5.12 4.48 4.72
CA GLU A 49 -3.86 4.63 5.47
C GLU A 49 -2.99 3.37 5.39
N LEU A 50 -3.59 2.18 5.52
CA LEU A 50 -2.90 0.90 5.35
C LEU A 50 -2.31 0.75 3.94
N PHE A 51 -3.07 1.15 2.91
CA PHE A 51 -2.57 1.14 1.54
C PHE A 51 -1.43 2.15 1.34
N GLN A 52 -1.53 3.34 1.93
CA GLN A 52 -0.46 4.33 1.88
C GLN A 52 0.84 3.84 2.52
N ILE A 53 0.77 3.10 3.63
CA ILE A 53 1.95 2.47 4.24
C ILE A 53 2.60 1.47 3.27
N PHE A 54 1.79 0.66 2.58
CA PHE A 54 2.28 -0.23 1.52
C PHE A 54 2.95 0.54 0.37
N ALA A 55 2.27 1.56 -0.16
CA ALA A 55 2.76 2.41 -1.24
C ALA A 55 4.10 3.09 -0.87
N GLN A 56 4.20 3.64 0.34
CA GLN A 56 5.43 4.24 0.85
C GLN A 56 6.56 3.22 0.97
N SER A 57 6.26 1.98 1.38
CA SER A 57 7.25 0.90 1.44
C SER A 57 7.81 0.58 0.04
N PHE A 58 6.96 0.58 -0.99
CA PHE A 58 7.38 0.41 -2.39
C PHE A 58 8.26 1.58 -2.84
N LEU A 59 7.84 2.82 -2.59
CA LEU A 59 8.63 4.00 -2.96
C LEU A 59 9.98 4.03 -2.25
N ARG A 60 10.06 3.52 -1.01
CA ARG A 60 11.32 3.39 -0.28
C ARG A 60 12.27 2.42 -0.97
N PHE A 61 11.77 1.29 -1.45
CA PHE A 61 12.56 0.34 -2.23
C PHE A 61 13.12 0.99 -3.51
N GLU A 62 12.29 1.70 -4.29
CA GLU A 62 12.73 2.39 -5.50
C GLU A 62 13.76 3.49 -5.22
N LYS A 63 13.56 4.28 -4.16
CA LYS A 63 14.52 5.31 -3.72
C LYS A 63 15.86 4.69 -3.36
N ASP A 64 15.88 3.58 -2.62
CA ASP A 64 17.13 2.92 -2.24
C ASP A 64 17.91 2.37 -3.46
N LEU A 65 17.25 2.00 -4.56
CA LEU A 65 17.96 1.63 -5.79
C LEU A 65 18.73 2.82 -6.36
N LEU A 66 18.11 4.00 -6.37
CA LEU A 66 18.73 5.24 -6.81
C LEU A 66 19.85 5.67 -5.86
N ASP A 67 19.60 5.65 -4.55
CA ASP A 67 20.58 6.04 -3.54
C ASP A 67 21.83 5.16 -3.62
N VAL A 68 21.68 3.84 -3.77
CA VAL A 68 22.82 2.93 -3.93
C VAL A 68 23.59 3.20 -5.22
N ALA A 69 22.91 3.46 -6.35
CA ALA A 69 23.58 3.84 -7.59
C ALA A 69 24.36 5.16 -7.43
N PHE A 70 23.75 6.14 -6.75
CA PHE A 70 24.32 7.46 -6.51
C PHE A 70 25.54 7.38 -5.59
N GLU A 71 25.41 6.73 -4.43
CA GLU A 71 26.50 6.49 -3.47
C GLU A 71 27.67 5.78 -4.15
N TYR A 72 27.40 4.72 -4.94
CA TYR A 72 28.46 4.02 -5.68
C TYR A 72 29.19 4.92 -6.69
N THR A 73 28.46 5.83 -7.34
CA THR A 73 29.03 6.71 -8.38
C THR A 73 29.98 7.75 -7.82
N TYR A 74 29.66 8.31 -6.66
CA TYR A 74 30.34 9.49 -6.12
C TYR A 74 31.17 9.22 -4.86
N THR A 75 31.09 8.01 -4.30
CA THR A 75 31.94 7.62 -3.18
C THR A 75 33.23 7.01 -3.70
N ASN A 76 34.37 7.52 -3.24
CA ASN A 76 35.65 6.90 -3.53
C ASN A 76 35.78 5.61 -2.72
N MET A 77 35.61 4.45 -3.37
CA MET A 77 35.77 3.14 -2.73
C MET A 77 37.19 2.64 -2.99
N CYS A 78 38.10 3.00 -2.10
CA CYS A 78 39.50 2.64 -2.16
C CYS A 78 39.71 1.24 -1.57
N GLY A 79 39.69 0.24 -2.44
CA GLY A 79 40.09 -1.12 -2.10
C GLY A 79 38.93 -2.06 -1.75
N LEU A 80 39.27 -3.34 -1.65
CA LEU A 80 38.29 -4.43 -1.58
C LEU A 80 37.43 -4.37 -0.31
N ALA A 81 38.02 -3.99 0.84
CA ALA A 81 37.31 -3.97 2.12
C ALA A 81 36.21 -2.89 2.18
N GLU A 82 36.46 -1.71 1.61
CA GLU A 82 35.46 -0.63 1.56
C GLU A 82 34.31 -0.99 0.61
N LEU A 83 34.64 -1.58 -0.54
CA LEU A 83 33.66 -2.08 -1.50
C LEU A 83 32.79 -3.18 -0.88
N GLU A 84 33.39 -4.15 -0.18
CA GLU A 84 32.65 -5.23 0.48
C GLU A 84 31.72 -4.69 1.57
N LYS A 85 32.19 -3.74 2.38
CA LYS A 85 31.37 -3.06 3.39
C LYS A 85 30.18 -2.34 2.76
N PHE A 86 30.42 -1.60 1.68
CA PHE A 86 29.35 -0.94 0.93
C PHE A 86 28.32 -1.95 0.41
N LEU A 87 28.77 -2.99 -0.29
CA LEU A 87 27.88 -4.00 -0.86
C LEU A 87 27.06 -4.73 0.22
N SER A 88 27.67 -5.05 1.35
CA SER A 88 26.99 -5.65 2.50
C SER A 88 25.91 -4.72 3.07
N ASN A 89 26.24 -3.43 3.25
CA ASN A 89 25.30 -2.43 3.74
C ASN A 89 24.12 -2.23 2.78
N SER A 90 24.38 -2.10 1.47
CA SER A 90 23.35 -1.99 0.44
C SER A 90 22.46 -3.24 0.41
N ARG A 91 23.05 -4.43 0.52
CA ARG A 91 22.29 -5.69 0.60
C ARG A 91 21.35 -5.71 1.82
N ASN A 92 21.81 -5.24 2.96
CA ASN A 92 21.00 -5.17 4.19
C ASN A 92 19.85 -4.17 4.03
N ARG A 93 20.12 -2.98 3.47
CA ARG A 93 19.09 -1.97 3.15
C ARG A 93 17.99 -2.55 2.26
N PHE A 94 18.36 -3.22 1.16
CA PHE A 94 17.38 -3.85 0.28
C PHE A 94 16.55 -4.93 0.98
N ASN A 95 17.17 -5.77 1.81
CA ASN A 95 16.44 -6.78 2.58
C ASN A 95 15.42 -6.14 3.54
N VAL A 96 15.81 -5.09 4.27
CA VAL A 96 14.90 -4.36 5.17
C VAL A 96 13.72 -3.78 4.41
N ASN A 97 13.96 -3.16 3.24
CA ASN A 97 12.87 -2.59 2.44
C ASN A 97 11.93 -3.66 1.87
N ILE A 98 12.48 -4.78 1.37
CA ILE A 98 11.67 -5.88 0.86
C ILE A 98 10.83 -6.48 1.98
N ILE A 99 11.39 -6.72 3.16
CA ILE A 99 10.64 -7.24 4.32
C ILE A 99 9.55 -6.25 4.76
N THR A 100 9.87 -4.96 4.80
CA THR A 100 8.91 -3.90 5.13
C THR A 100 7.76 -3.87 4.14
N LEU A 101 8.03 -3.92 2.84
CA LEU A 101 7.02 -3.99 1.78
C LEU A 101 6.12 -5.23 1.90
N LEU A 102 6.71 -6.40 2.09
CA LEU A 102 5.97 -7.66 2.22
C LEU A 102 5.11 -7.70 3.50
N THR A 103 5.60 -7.09 4.57
CA THR A 103 4.88 -7.01 5.85
C THR A 103 3.75 -5.98 5.79
N SER A 104 3.98 -4.80 5.20
CA SER A 104 2.95 -3.78 5.03
C SER A 104 1.82 -4.26 4.12
N PHE A 105 2.16 -5.00 3.05
CA PHE A 105 1.17 -5.71 2.24
C PHE A 105 0.31 -6.66 3.08
N LYS A 106 0.93 -7.54 3.90
CA LYS A 106 0.17 -8.50 4.71
C LYS A 106 -0.74 -7.79 5.71
N SER A 107 -0.23 -6.74 6.37
CA SER A 107 -1.01 -5.89 7.26
C SER A 107 -2.21 -5.26 6.54
N TYR A 108 -2.01 -4.71 5.34
CA TYR A 108 -3.09 -4.18 4.52
C TYR A 108 -4.16 -5.23 4.23
N VAL A 109 -3.78 -6.43 3.78
CA VAL A 109 -4.74 -7.50 3.47
C VAL A 109 -5.54 -7.93 4.70
N ASP A 110 -4.87 -8.19 5.82
CA ASP A 110 -5.51 -8.71 7.03
C ASP A 110 -6.39 -7.66 7.70
N GLN A 111 -5.87 -6.44 7.83
CA GLN A 111 -6.58 -5.39 8.53
C GLN A 111 -7.72 -4.83 7.68
N SER A 112 -7.59 -4.74 6.35
CA SER A 112 -8.71 -4.35 5.49
C SER A 112 -9.87 -5.35 5.55
N ASP A 113 -9.61 -6.67 5.52
CA ASP A 113 -10.69 -7.66 5.71
C ASP A 113 -11.32 -7.55 7.11
N ARG A 114 -10.51 -7.33 8.15
CA ARG A 114 -11.00 -7.13 9.52
C ARG A 114 -11.87 -5.89 9.63
N ILE A 115 -11.45 -4.75 9.08
CA ILE A 115 -12.21 -3.49 9.09
C ILE A 115 -13.54 -3.70 8.36
N LEU A 116 -13.50 -4.25 7.14
CA LEU A 116 -14.70 -4.52 6.34
C LEU A 116 -15.63 -5.57 6.97
N LYS A 117 -15.09 -6.47 7.80
CA LYS A 117 -15.90 -7.44 8.56
C LYS A 117 -16.74 -6.78 9.66
N TYR A 118 -16.23 -5.73 10.30
CA TYR A 118 -16.91 -5.07 11.43
C TYR A 118 -17.64 -3.77 11.02
N ALA A 119 -17.41 -3.26 9.81
CA ALA A 119 -18.14 -2.14 9.25
C ALA A 119 -19.45 -2.61 8.58
N SER A 120 -20.55 -2.72 9.34
CA SER A 120 -21.86 -3.18 8.85
C SER A 120 -22.32 -2.53 7.52
N PRO A 121 -22.14 -1.20 7.30
CA PRO A 121 -22.54 -0.55 6.04
C PRO A 121 -21.73 -0.97 4.80
N LEU A 122 -20.63 -1.69 4.99
CA LEU A 122 -19.63 -2.05 3.97
C LEU A 122 -19.63 -3.56 3.61
N THR A 123 -20.68 -4.30 3.95
CA THR A 123 -20.75 -5.75 3.69
C THR A 123 -20.45 -6.14 2.24
N GLU A 124 -20.97 -5.41 1.26
CA GLU A 124 -20.67 -5.66 -0.16
C GLU A 124 -19.20 -5.39 -0.54
N ALA A 125 -18.59 -4.37 0.07
CA ALA A 125 -17.19 -4.04 -0.16
C ALA A 125 -16.27 -5.14 0.41
N ARG A 126 -16.68 -5.82 1.48
CA ARG A 126 -15.99 -7.00 2.01
C ARG A 126 -15.95 -8.15 1.02
N GLU A 127 -17.10 -8.54 0.48
CA GLU A 127 -17.18 -9.65 -0.47
C GLU A 127 -16.41 -9.34 -1.76
N LEU A 128 -16.49 -8.09 -2.22
CA LEU A 128 -15.63 -7.60 -3.29
C LEU A 128 -14.14 -7.71 -2.92
N ASN A 129 -13.72 -7.25 -1.74
CA ASN A 129 -12.31 -7.29 -1.32
C ASN A 129 -11.75 -8.72 -1.29
N LYS A 130 -12.54 -9.69 -0.81
CA LYS A 130 -12.17 -11.12 -0.83
C LYS A 130 -12.01 -11.62 -2.27
N LYS A 131 -13.01 -11.36 -3.12
CA LYS A 131 -12.96 -11.75 -4.54
C LYS A 131 -11.73 -11.16 -5.22
N LEU A 132 -11.47 -9.87 -5.06
CA LEU A 132 -10.30 -9.20 -5.63
C LEU A 132 -8.99 -9.77 -5.11
N GLY A 133 -8.93 -10.18 -3.84
CA GLY A 133 -7.77 -10.85 -3.26
C GLY A 133 -7.48 -12.20 -3.90
N ASN A 134 -8.52 -13.01 -4.11
CA ASN A 134 -8.41 -14.30 -4.80
C ASN A 134 -8.01 -14.10 -6.27
N ASP A 135 -8.72 -13.20 -6.97
CA ASP A 135 -8.44 -12.89 -8.38
C ASP A 135 -6.97 -12.45 -8.54
N ALA A 136 -6.45 -11.58 -7.68
CA ALA A 136 -5.05 -11.14 -7.73
C ALA A 136 -4.07 -12.30 -7.49
N PHE A 137 -4.35 -13.18 -6.52
CA PHE A 137 -3.54 -14.35 -6.25
C PHE A 137 -3.54 -15.35 -7.42
N ASP A 138 -4.68 -15.55 -8.07
CA ASP A 138 -4.82 -16.53 -9.16
C ASP A 138 -4.23 -16.02 -10.48
N THR A 139 -4.32 -14.71 -10.73
CA THR A 139 -3.92 -14.13 -12.03
C THR A 139 -2.50 -13.57 -12.06
N HIS A 140 -1.91 -13.20 -10.92
CA HIS A 140 -0.59 -12.55 -10.89
C HIS A 140 0.49 -13.43 -10.25
N PHE A 141 1.44 -13.86 -11.06
CA PHE A 141 2.60 -14.63 -10.57
C PHE A 141 3.42 -13.85 -9.52
N SER A 142 3.68 -12.57 -9.76
CA SER A 142 4.42 -11.71 -8.81
C SER A 142 3.74 -11.65 -7.44
N TYR A 143 2.41 -11.66 -7.40
CA TYR A 143 1.61 -11.71 -6.18
C TYR A 143 1.82 -13.02 -5.41
N ARG A 144 1.76 -14.16 -6.09
CA ARG A 144 2.02 -15.48 -5.47
C ARG A 144 3.45 -15.60 -4.96
N VAL A 145 4.43 -15.14 -5.74
CA VAL A 145 5.84 -15.14 -5.34
C VAL A 145 6.02 -14.28 -4.09
N CYS A 146 5.51 -13.05 -4.06
CA CYS A 146 5.64 -12.16 -2.91
C CYS A 146 4.93 -12.68 -1.65
N ASP A 147 3.73 -13.26 -1.77
CA ASP A 147 3.03 -13.93 -0.66
C ASP A 147 3.91 -15.02 -0.01
N GLN A 148 4.51 -15.88 -0.84
CA GLN A 148 5.41 -16.94 -0.36
C GLN A 148 6.78 -16.42 0.09
N LEU A 149 7.30 -15.38 -0.56
CA LEU A 149 8.58 -14.75 -0.19
C LEU A 149 8.51 -14.12 1.19
N ARG A 150 7.35 -13.57 1.58
CA ARG A 150 7.10 -13.08 2.93
C ARG A 150 7.22 -14.19 3.96
N ASN A 151 6.60 -15.34 3.71
CA ASN A 151 6.67 -16.51 4.60
C ASN A 151 8.10 -17.06 4.70
N TYR A 152 8.83 -17.07 3.59
CA TYR A 152 10.25 -17.43 3.55
C TYR A 152 11.11 -16.45 4.36
N ALA A 153 10.90 -15.14 4.20
CA ALA A 153 11.63 -14.10 4.91
C ALA A 153 11.44 -14.17 6.43
N GLN A 154 10.24 -14.54 6.89
CA GLN A 154 9.92 -14.63 8.31
C GLN A 154 10.42 -15.89 9.00
N HIS A 155 10.55 -17.00 8.28
CA HIS A 155 10.77 -18.31 8.89
C HIS A 155 12.05 -19.02 8.45
N HIS A 156 12.73 -18.53 7.42
CA HIS A 156 13.82 -19.28 6.79
C HIS A 156 15.06 -18.43 6.53
N ALA A 157 15.00 -17.43 5.65
CA ALA A 157 16.17 -16.63 5.31
C ALA A 157 15.77 -15.29 4.65
N LEU A 158 16.73 -14.37 4.57
CA LEU A 158 16.54 -13.07 3.93
C LEU A 158 16.10 -13.20 2.45
N PRO A 159 15.18 -12.32 1.98
CA PRO A 159 14.54 -12.46 0.67
C PRO A 159 15.46 -12.15 -0.51
N LEU A 160 16.53 -11.36 -0.32
CA LEU A 160 17.43 -10.99 -1.40
C LEU A 160 18.54 -12.05 -1.61
N GLY A 161 18.62 -12.59 -2.83
CA GLY A 161 19.70 -13.48 -3.24
C GLY A 161 21.02 -12.72 -3.40
N GLY A 162 20.98 -11.59 -4.10
CA GLY A 162 22.11 -10.68 -4.29
C GLY A 162 21.71 -9.48 -5.14
N PHE A 163 22.68 -8.65 -5.49
CA PHE A 163 22.50 -7.56 -6.43
C PHE A 163 23.80 -7.25 -7.17
N SER A 164 23.70 -6.59 -8.31
CA SER A 164 24.84 -6.07 -9.06
C SER A 164 24.66 -4.57 -9.30
N ILE A 165 25.78 -3.87 -9.47
CA ILE A 165 25.80 -2.49 -9.95
C ILE A 165 26.43 -2.52 -11.33
N GLY A 166 25.60 -2.28 -12.34
CA GLY A 166 26.01 -2.26 -13.74
C GLY A 166 26.43 -0.87 -14.18
N PHE A 167 27.42 -0.81 -15.05
CA PHE A 167 27.84 0.40 -15.75
C PHE A 167 27.32 0.36 -17.20
N GLY A 168 26.72 1.46 -17.66
CA GLY A 168 26.34 1.64 -19.05
C GLY A 168 26.93 2.93 -19.61
N ALA A 169 27.40 2.92 -20.85
CA ALA A 169 27.89 4.11 -21.54
C ALA A 169 27.24 4.24 -22.92
N ASN A 170 26.82 5.46 -23.25
CA ASN A 170 26.38 5.77 -24.60
C ASN A 170 27.57 6.33 -25.38
N PHE A 171 27.76 5.81 -26.59
CA PHE A 171 28.80 6.25 -27.51
C PHE A 171 28.13 6.88 -28.72
N VAL A 172 28.67 8.01 -29.18
CA VAL A 172 28.26 8.69 -30.40
C VAL A 172 29.43 8.74 -31.34
N ARG A 173 29.16 8.71 -32.64
CA ARG A 173 30.17 8.94 -33.67
C ARG A 173 30.01 10.38 -34.14
N ASP A 174 31.08 11.17 -34.06
CA ASP A 174 31.08 12.54 -34.58
C ASP A 174 31.15 12.57 -36.11
N ASP A 175 30.98 13.75 -36.71
CA ASP A 175 31.00 13.95 -38.18
C ASP A 175 32.34 13.54 -38.81
N ALA A 176 33.43 13.49 -38.02
CA ALA A 176 34.74 13.01 -38.45
C ALA A 176 34.88 11.47 -38.34
N GLY A 177 33.81 10.78 -37.94
CA GLY A 177 33.78 9.34 -37.79
C GLY A 177 34.39 8.83 -36.47
N ILE A 178 34.76 9.71 -35.53
CA ILE A 178 35.38 9.34 -34.26
C ILE A 178 34.31 8.96 -33.25
N VAL A 179 34.45 7.77 -32.66
CA VAL A 179 33.56 7.30 -31.59
C VAL A 179 33.98 7.94 -30.27
N ARG A 180 33.08 8.70 -29.66
CA ARG A 180 33.26 9.33 -28.35
C ARG A 180 32.20 8.87 -27.38
N ARG A 181 32.58 8.72 -26.12
CA ARG A 181 31.62 8.47 -25.02
C ARG A 181 30.86 9.76 -24.75
N LEU A 182 29.55 9.73 -24.90
CA LEU A 182 28.67 10.87 -24.64
C LEU A 182 28.37 10.98 -23.14
N ASN A 183 27.90 9.90 -22.54
CA ASN A 183 27.57 9.84 -21.12
C ASN A 183 27.67 8.40 -20.61
N SER A 184 27.53 8.26 -19.29
CA SER A 184 27.41 6.97 -18.64
C SER A 184 26.44 7.03 -17.47
N GLY A 185 25.83 5.90 -17.17
CA GLY A 185 25.01 5.72 -15.99
C GLY A 185 25.37 4.44 -15.24
N TYR A 186 25.06 4.45 -13.95
CA TYR A 186 25.10 3.27 -13.11
C TYR A 186 23.66 2.82 -12.81
N GLY A 187 23.45 1.51 -12.71
CA GLY A 187 22.16 0.95 -12.37
C GLY A 187 22.28 -0.24 -11.44
N VAL A 188 21.33 -0.38 -10.53
CA VAL A 188 21.28 -1.50 -9.58
C VAL A 188 20.33 -2.58 -10.11
N SER A 189 20.75 -3.84 -10.01
CA SER A 189 19.95 -5.01 -10.40
C SER A 189 19.95 -6.04 -9.27
N PRO A 190 19.02 -5.92 -8.30
CA PRO A 190 18.80 -6.93 -7.28
C PRO A 190 18.03 -8.14 -7.83
N TRP A 191 18.28 -9.32 -7.27
CA TRP A 191 17.59 -10.54 -7.67
C TRP A 191 17.21 -11.45 -6.50
N LEU A 192 16.12 -12.19 -6.68
CA LEU A 192 15.77 -13.36 -5.89
C LEU A 192 16.57 -14.58 -6.39
N ASP A 193 17.14 -15.36 -5.48
CA ASP A 193 17.70 -16.67 -5.81
C ASP A 193 16.59 -17.73 -5.78
N VAL A 194 16.17 -18.18 -6.96
CA VAL A 194 15.07 -19.14 -7.11
C VAL A 194 15.44 -20.50 -6.54
N THR A 195 16.70 -20.91 -6.66
CA THR A 195 17.16 -22.23 -6.18
C THR A 195 17.06 -22.29 -4.67
N LYS A 196 17.56 -21.25 -3.98
CA LYS A 196 17.49 -21.14 -2.52
C LYS A 196 16.06 -20.91 -2.03
N PHE A 197 15.25 -20.16 -2.78
CA PHE A 197 13.86 -19.93 -2.43
C PHE A 197 13.04 -21.23 -2.52
N LYS A 198 13.21 -22.01 -3.59
CA LYS A 198 12.53 -23.30 -3.81
C LYS A 198 12.90 -24.36 -2.77
N SER A 199 14.10 -24.31 -2.20
CA SER A 199 14.53 -25.27 -1.18
C SER A 199 13.84 -25.06 0.19
N SER A 200 12.97 -24.05 0.32
CA SER A 200 12.24 -23.81 1.56
C SER A 200 11.20 -24.90 1.84
N PRO A 201 11.14 -25.46 3.05
CA PRO A 201 10.18 -26.51 3.40
C PRO A 201 8.72 -26.04 3.38
N LYS A 202 8.47 -24.73 3.42
CA LYS A 202 7.12 -24.13 3.38
C LYS A 202 6.70 -23.69 1.97
N MET A 203 7.43 -24.11 0.92
CA MET A 203 7.08 -23.78 -0.47
C MET A 203 5.79 -24.52 -0.89
N LYS A 204 4.80 -23.77 -1.41
CA LYS A 204 3.57 -24.35 -1.97
C LYS A 204 3.90 -25.13 -3.26
N PRO A 205 3.39 -26.37 -3.45
CA PRO A 205 3.73 -27.21 -4.61
C PRO A 205 3.43 -26.54 -5.96
N ALA A 206 2.28 -25.85 -6.07
CA ALA A 206 1.90 -25.16 -7.31
C ALA A 206 2.94 -24.09 -7.71
N LEU A 207 3.38 -23.26 -6.76
CA LEU A 207 4.41 -22.24 -7.03
C LEU A 207 5.78 -22.88 -7.29
N HIS A 208 6.08 -24.02 -6.66
CA HIS A 208 7.33 -24.75 -6.92
C HIS A 208 7.41 -25.24 -8.37
N CYS A 209 6.31 -25.78 -8.91
CA CYS A 209 6.17 -26.17 -10.31
C CYS A 209 6.30 -24.95 -11.22
N GLU A 210 5.53 -23.89 -10.96
CA GLU A 210 5.56 -22.66 -11.76
C GLU A 210 6.96 -22.04 -11.84
N LEU A 211 7.69 -21.97 -10.73
CA LEU A 211 9.10 -21.52 -10.71
C LEU A 211 10.04 -22.49 -11.44
N GLY A 212 9.70 -23.78 -11.51
CA GLY A 212 10.43 -24.77 -12.30
C GLY A 212 10.23 -24.58 -13.80
N ASP A 213 8.99 -24.37 -14.22
CA ASP A 213 8.59 -24.21 -15.62
C ASP A 213 9.18 -22.92 -16.23
N LEU A 214 9.37 -21.88 -15.42
CA LEU A 214 10.11 -20.67 -15.82
C LEU A 214 11.57 -20.97 -16.23
N GLY A 215 12.23 -21.95 -15.60
CA GLY A 215 13.59 -22.37 -15.94
C GLY A 215 14.72 -21.41 -15.49
N TYR A 216 14.41 -20.32 -14.78
CA TYR A 216 15.41 -19.33 -14.35
C TYR A 216 15.91 -19.59 -12.92
N LYS A 217 17.22 -19.37 -12.70
CA LYS A 217 17.84 -19.41 -11.36
C LYS A 217 17.66 -18.11 -10.58
N LYS A 218 17.36 -17.02 -11.28
CA LYS A 218 17.19 -15.67 -10.71
C LYS A 218 15.90 -15.04 -11.22
N ILE A 219 15.27 -14.25 -10.36
CA ILE A 219 14.17 -13.34 -10.75
C ILE A 219 14.65 -11.91 -10.45
N ASP A 220 14.51 -11.01 -11.41
CA ASP A 220 14.80 -9.58 -11.23
C ASP A 220 13.83 -9.00 -10.17
N MET A 221 14.40 -8.46 -9.10
CA MET A 221 13.62 -7.97 -7.96
C MET A 221 12.91 -6.65 -8.28
N LYS A 222 13.40 -5.83 -9.21
CA LYS A 222 12.69 -4.62 -9.67
C LYS A 222 11.40 -5.03 -10.36
N TRP A 223 11.51 -5.96 -11.32
CA TRP A 223 10.33 -6.48 -12.00
C TRP A 223 9.34 -7.09 -11.01
N LEU A 224 9.82 -7.97 -10.13
CA LEU A 224 8.97 -8.66 -9.15
C LEU A 224 8.22 -7.67 -8.25
N VAL A 225 8.94 -6.70 -7.67
CA VAL A 225 8.37 -5.69 -6.76
C VAL A 225 7.42 -4.73 -7.48
N ARG A 226 7.77 -4.27 -8.69
CA ARG A 226 6.91 -3.37 -9.48
C ARG A 226 5.63 -4.03 -9.96
N SER A 227 5.74 -5.23 -10.52
CA SER A 227 4.58 -6.03 -10.93
C SER A 227 3.68 -6.34 -9.73
N PHE A 228 4.27 -6.67 -8.58
CA PHE A 228 3.52 -6.88 -7.35
C PHE A 228 2.81 -5.62 -6.87
N ALA A 229 3.49 -4.47 -6.85
CA ALA A 229 2.90 -3.19 -6.47
C ALA A 229 1.74 -2.80 -7.40
N GLY A 230 1.89 -3.01 -8.71
CA GLY A 230 0.81 -2.83 -9.69
C GLY A 230 -0.40 -3.72 -9.37
N ALA A 231 -0.19 -5.02 -9.12
CA ALA A 231 -1.28 -5.94 -8.78
C ALA A 231 -2.01 -5.54 -7.49
N VAL A 232 -1.28 -5.14 -6.44
CA VAL A 232 -1.88 -4.65 -5.19
C VAL A 232 -2.65 -3.36 -5.41
N TYR A 233 -2.11 -2.43 -6.20
CA TYR A 233 -2.83 -1.21 -6.58
C TYR A 233 -4.11 -1.53 -7.35
N SER A 234 -4.08 -2.40 -8.36
CA SER A 234 -5.27 -2.74 -9.15
C SER A 234 -6.40 -3.32 -8.28
N ARG A 235 -6.05 -4.13 -7.28
CA ARG A 235 -6.99 -4.57 -6.25
C ARG A 235 -7.54 -3.39 -5.44
N HIS A 236 -6.67 -2.52 -4.93
CA HIS A 236 -7.07 -1.40 -4.09
C HIS A 236 -7.91 -0.36 -4.84
N ALA A 237 -7.59 -0.06 -6.10
CA ALA A 237 -8.33 0.87 -6.94
C ALA A 237 -9.79 0.45 -7.14
N LYS A 238 -10.05 -0.85 -7.40
CA LYS A 238 -11.42 -1.38 -7.49
C LYS A 238 -12.17 -1.31 -6.16
N LEU A 239 -11.46 -1.40 -5.03
CA LEU A 239 -12.05 -1.17 -3.71
C LEU A 239 -12.39 0.32 -3.51
N ARG A 240 -11.51 1.24 -3.90
CA ARG A 240 -11.77 2.70 -3.90
C ARG A 240 -13.01 3.03 -4.73
N GLU A 241 -13.14 2.48 -5.93
CA GLU A 241 -14.32 2.66 -6.80
C GLU A 241 -15.62 2.24 -6.11
N ARG A 242 -15.60 1.11 -5.39
CA ARG A 242 -16.76 0.63 -4.62
C ARG A 242 -17.06 1.50 -3.39
N LEU A 243 -16.04 1.99 -2.70
CA LEU A 243 -16.21 2.79 -1.48
C LEU A 243 -16.60 4.25 -1.77
N LYS A 244 -16.15 4.82 -2.88
CA LYS A 244 -16.36 6.22 -3.26
C LYS A 244 -17.82 6.70 -3.13
N PRO A 245 -18.84 6.06 -3.74
CA PRO A 245 -20.22 6.51 -3.58
C PRO A 245 -20.73 6.41 -2.14
N LYS A 246 -20.28 5.40 -1.38
CA LYS A 246 -20.65 5.23 0.04
C LYS A 246 -20.06 6.33 0.93
N ILE A 247 -18.81 6.74 0.65
CA ILE A 247 -18.15 7.84 1.35
C ILE A 247 -18.84 9.17 1.04
N GLN A 248 -19.24 9.39 -0.21
CA GLN A 248 -19.98 10.59 -0.62
C GLN A 248 -21.32 10.70 0.09
N ASP A 249 -22.12 9.63 0.08
CA ASP A 249 -23.39 9.55 0.80
C ASP A 249 -23.22 9.75 2.31
N ALA A 250 -22.22 9.10 2.92
CA ALA A 250 -21.90 9.30 4.33
C ALA A 250 -21.47 10.75 4.63
N GLY A 251 -20.75 11.40 3.72
CA GLY A 251 -20.36 12.80 3.85
C GLY A 251 -21.57 13.75 3.87
N ILE A 252 -22.58 13.48 3.04
CA ILE A 252 -23.85 14.23 3.04
C ILE A 252 -24.56 14.07 4.38
N LYS A 253 -24.72 12.83 4.87
CA LYS A 253 -25.36 12.55 6.16
C LYS A 253 -24.65 13.22 7.34
N ILE A 254 -23.31 13.21 7.34
CA ILE A 254 -22.53 13.93 8.35
C ILE A 254 -22.81 15.43 8.27
N ALA A 255 -22.84 16.02 7.07
CA ALA A 255 -23.14 17.43 6.88
C ALA A 255 -24.55 17.80 7.34
N GLU A 256 -25.56 16.97 7.07
CA GLU A 256 -26.93 17.12 7.58
C GLU A 256 -26.95 17.11 9.12
N GLY A 257 -26.14 16.25 9.76
CA GLY A 257 -25.95 16.25 11.21
C GLY A 257 -25.39 17.57 11.75
N TYR A 258 -24.46 18.21 11.03
CA TYR A 258 -24.00 19.56 11.36
C TYR A 258 -25.10 20.61 11.17
N GLU A 259 -25.87 20.54 10.08
CA GLU A 259 -26.97 21.49 9.82
C GLU A 259 -28.05 21.43 10.91
N LEU A 260 -28.37 20.23 11.40
CA LEU A 260 -29.28 20.06 12.55
C LEU A 260 -28.74 20.76 13.80
N ALA A 261 -27.45 20.61 14.08
CA ALA A 261 -26.80 21.29 15.21
C ALA A 261 -26.74 22.80 15.01
N ASP A 262 -26.44 23.28 13.80
CA ASP A 262 -26.39 24.70 13.45
C ASP A 262 -27.74 25.39 13.72
N VAL A 263 -28.84 24.74 13.30
CA VAL A 263 -30.20 25.24 13.52
C VAL A 263 -30.55 25.25 15.01
N ALA A 264 -30.22 24.19 15.74
CA ALA A 264 -30.51 24.11 17.18
C ALA A 264 -29.72 25.16 17.98
N LYS A 265 -28.46 25.41 17.60
CA LYS A 265 -27.57 26.37 18.24
C LYS A 265 -27.85 27.81 17.84
N GLY A 266 -28.43 28.04 16.66
CA GLY A 266 -28.58 29.37 16.06
C GLY A 266 -27.27 29.98 15.55
N SER A 267 -26.21 29.18 15.45
CA SER A 267 -24.89 29.56 14.92
C SER A 267 -24.16 28.32 14.44
N GLU A 268 -23.06 28.49 13.69
CA GLU A 268 -22.24 27.37 13.22
C GLU A 268 -21.71 26.52 14.38
N ALA A 269 -22.01 25.22 14.35
CA ALA A 269 -21.52 24.19 15.23
C ALA A 269 -20.11 23.75 14.83
N LYS A 270 -19.22 23.65 15.81
CA LYS A 270 -17.81 23.32 15.63
C LYS A 270 -17.46 22.15 16.55
N PHE A 271 -16.79 21.13 16.02
CA PHE A 271 -16.36 19.94 16.80
C PHE A 271 -17.54 19.20 17.46
N LEU A 272 -18.42 18.64 16.62
CA LEU A 272 -19.51 17.79 17.08
C LEU A 272 -19.02 16.40 17.47
N GLU A 273 -19.70 15.81 18.45
CA GLU A 273 -19.56 14.43 18.87
C GLU A 273 -20.92 13.75 18.82
N LEU A 274 -20.95 12.52 18.30
CA LEU A 274 -22.13 11.65 18.34
C LEU A 274 -22.08 10.78 19.58
N HIS A 275 -23.09 10.90 20.44
CA HIS A 275 -23.21 10.22 21.72
C HIS A 275 -24.39 9.24 21.70
N GLY A 276 -24.15 8.00 22.12
CA GLY A 276 -25.20 6.97 22.21
C GLY A 276 -24.66 5.56 22.43
N GLY A 277 -25.45 4.70 23.06
CA GLY A 277 -25.06 3.31 23.34
C GLY A 277 -23.74 3.18 24.14
N GLY A 278 -23.46 4.14 25.03
CA GLY A 278 -22.22 4.22 25.81
C GLY A 278 -20.96 4.56 25.01
N LYS A 279 -21.11 5.09 23.79
CA LYS A 279 -20.00 5.49 22.91
C LYS A 279 -20.08 6.96 22.57
N GLU A 280 -18.91 7.55 22.42
CA GLU A 280 -18.70 8.94 21.99
C GLU A 280 -17.83 8.90 20.74
N ARG A 281 -18.26 9.57 19.67
CA ARG A 281 -17.55 9.59 18.39
C ARG A 281 -17.42 11.00 17.85
N SER A 282 -16.18 11.45 17.71
CA SER A 282 -15.90 12.74 17.07
C SER A 282 -16.38 12.76 15.62
N MET A 283 -17.09 13.82 15.27
CA MET A 283 -17.54 14.13 13.91
C MET A 283 -16.63 15.18 13.30
N ARG A 284 -16.45 15.09 11.99
CA ARG A 284 -15.70 16.05 11.18
C ARG A 284 -16.38 16.25 9.84
N LYS A 285 -16.81 17.48 9.57
CA LYS A 285 -17.50 17.86 8.33
C LYS A 285 -16.65 17.61 7.08
N ASP A 286 -15.32 17.72 7.20
CA ASP A 286 -14.36 17.57 6.11
C ASP A 286 -13.87 16.12 5.91
N LEU A 287 -14.25 15.18 6.78
CA LEU A 287 -13.64 13.85 6.81
C LEU A 287 -13.84 13.07 5.50
N ALA A 288 -15.06 13.08 4.95
CA ALA A 288 -15.36 12.42 3.68
C ALA A 288 -14.54 13.03 2.53
N ALA A 289 -14.44 14.36 2.47
CA ALA A 289 -13.63 15.05 1.46
C ALA A 289 -12.15 14.72 1.58
N LYS A 290 -11.62 14.62 2.81
CA LYS A 290 -10.25 14.18 3.07
C LYS A 290 -10.00 12.78 2.52
N VAL A 291 -10.85 11.81 2.85
CA VAL A 291 -10.68 10.41 2.37
C VAL A 291 -10.69 10.35 0.85
N LEU A 292 -11.59 11.09 0.20
CA LEU A 292 -11.65 11.15 -1.26
C LEU A 292 -10.42 11.82 -1.88
N SER A 293 -9.84 12.84 -1.23
CA SER A 293 -8.54 13.39 -1.63
C SER A 293 -7.41 12.39 -1.44
N ASP A 294 -7.42 11.63 -0.35
CA ASP A 294 -6.41 10.60 -0.07
C ASP A 294 -6.45 9.49 -1.14
N PHE A 295 -7.63 9.18 -1.71
CA PHE A 295 -7.77 8.21 -2.82
C PHE A 295 -7.00 8.61 -4.10
N GLU A 296 -6.67 9.89 -4.28
CA GLU A 296 -5.83 10.35 -5.41
C GLU A 296 -4.33 10.18 -5.09
N THR A 297 -3.98 10.03 -3.82
CA THR A 297 -2.61 9.78 -3.39
C THR A 297 -2.15 8.41 -3.89
N TYR A 298 -0.96 8.39 -4.49
CA TYR A 298 -0.36 7.21 -5.12
C TYR A 298 -1.18 6.58 -6.26
N ALA A 299 -2.12 7.30 -6.87
CA ALA A 299 -2.87 6.81 -8.04
C ALA A 299 -1.96 6.43 -9.24
N SER A 300 -0.75 6.99 -9.30
CA SER A 300 0.26 6.65 -10.31
C SER A 300 0.87 5.25 -10.16
N LEU A 301 0.66 4.56 -9.03
CA LEU A 301 1.12 3.17 -8.85
C LEU A 301 0.49 2.18 -9.83
N LYS A 302 -0.60 2.56 -10.50
CA LYS A 302 -1.16 1.82 -11.64
C LYS A 302 -0.15 1.56 -12.76
N ASN A 303 0.91 2.39 -12.83
CA ASN A 303 1.98 2.32 -13.82
C ASN A 303 3.31 1.86 -13.20
N ALA A 304 3.31 1.24 -12.01
CA ALA A 304 4.54 0.91 -11.29
C ALA A 304 5.49 0.00 -12.10
N ASP A 305 4.96 -0.85 -12.96
CA ASP A 305 5.69 -1.72 -13.87
C ASP A 305 6.04 -1.06 -15.22
N GLN A 306 5.44 0.08 -15.54
CA GLN A 306 5.63 0.80 -16.80
C GLN A 306 6.57 2.01 -16.66
N ILE A 307 6.70 2.59 -15.46
CA ILE A 307 7.49 3.80 -15.22
C ILE A 307 8.72 3.47 -14.37
N TYR A 308 9.88 3.99 -14.76
CA TYR A 308 11.11 3.96 -13.96
C TYR A 308 11.81 5.32 -14.03
N VAL A 309 12.44 5.74 -12.94
CA VAL A 309 13.12 7.06 -12.88
C VAL A 309 14.58 6.95 -13.34
N THR A 310 15.31 5.93 -12.87
CA THR A 310 16.72 5.70 -13.24
C THR A 310 17.12 4.22 -13.32
N SER A 311 16.26 3.32 -12.84
CA SER A 311 16.53 1.89 -12.74
C SER A 311 15.66 1.11 -13.71
N GLN A 312 15.98 1.22 -15.01
CA GLN A 312 15.34 0.42 -16.05
C GLN A 312 15.54 -1.08 -15.75
N ILE A 313 14.52 -1.88 -16.02
CA ILE A 313 14.67 -3.34 -16.07
C ILE A 313 15.39 -3.63 -17.39
N LYS A 314 16.64 -4.09 -17.31
CA LYS A 314 17.39 -4.53 -18.49
C LYS A 314 17.25 -6.05 -18.54
N PRO A 315 16.57 -6.61 -19.55
CA PRO A 315 16.47 -8.06 -19.69
C PRO A 315 17.86 -8.69 -19.67
N ASP A 316 18.01 -9.73 -18.86
CA ASP A 316 19.23 -10.53 -18.72
C ASP A 316 18.85 -11.98 -19.00
N ALA A 317 19.58 -12.64 -19.90
CA ALA A 317 19.30 -14.04 -20.23
C ALA A 317 19.39 -14.98 -19.01
N ALA A 318 20.12 -14.57 -17.96
CA ALA A 318 20.25 -15.35 -16.72
C ALA A 318 19.13 -15.08 -15.69
N SER A 319 18.26 -14.10 -15.91
CA SER A 319 17.27 -13.64 -14.93
C SER A 319 15.88 -13.46 -15.56
N TYR A 320 14.84 -13.96 -14.88
CA TYR A 320 13.47 -13.70 -15.32
C TYR A 320 13.08 -12.25 -14.98
N SER A 321 12.65 -11.51 -16.01
CA SER A 321 12.29 -10.09 -15.93
C SER A 321 10.90 -9.78 -16.52
N GLY A 322 10.01 -10.78 -16.58
CA GLY A 322 8.64 -10.68 -17.09
C GLY A 322 8.38 -11.35 -18.46
N PRO A 323 7.10 -11.48 -18.87
CA PRO A 323 6.69 -12.21 -20.09
C PRO A 323 7.20 -11.59 -21.39
N ASP A 324 7.38 -10.27 -21.41
CA ASP A 324 8.06 -9.53 -22.45
C ASP A 324 9.09 -8.66 -21.73
N GLY A 325 10.38 -8.81 -22.01
CA GLY A 325 11.39 -7.91 -21.49
C GLY A 325 11.05 -6.50 -21.96
N LEU A 326 10.37 -5.72 -21.11
CA LEU A 326 9.79 -4.40 -21.37
C LEU A 326 10.68 -3.59 -22.32
N GLN A 327 10.43 -3.72 -23.62
CA GLN A 327 10.95 -2.78 -24.59
C GLN A 327 10.09 -1.54 -24.43
N PRO A 328 10.66 -0.38 -24.05
CA PRO A 328 9.90 0.85 -24.09
C PRO A 328 9.45 1.05 -25.55
N GLN A 329 8.14 1.20 -25.75
CA GLN A 329 7.61 1.74 -27.00
C GLN A 329 8.07 3.18 -27.20
#